data_AF-A0A0R2F8Q5-F1
#
_entry.id   AF-A0A0R2F8Q5-F1
#
_cell.length_a   1.000
_cell.length_b   1.000
_cell.length_c   1.000
_cell.angle_alpha   90.00
_cell.angle_beta   90.00
_cell.angle_gamma   90.00
#
_symmetry.space_group_name_H-M   'P 1'
#
loop_
_entity.id
_entity.type
_entity.pdbx_description
1 polymer ?
#
loop_
_entity_poly.entity_id
_entity_poly.type
_entity_poly.pdbx_seq_one_letter_code
_entity_poly.pdbx_strand_id
1 'polypeptide(L)'
;MSEVAIHLDDQLKQALIEKLAVIGLSIDEYVNLAARQLLVQGKVPFEIMTEIDVVTDTTRRALVLAEAKELGIVPDDSPEFSTIEALKVYLDQ
;
A
#
# COMPACT_ATOMS: atom_id res chain seq x y z
N MET A 1 32.21 8.99 -4.73
CA MET A 1 30.92 9.30 -4.08
C MET A 1 30.23 10.35 -4.92
N SER A 2 28.95 10.18 -5.22
CA SER A 2 28.11 11.19 -5.88
C SER A 2 27.43 12.04 -4.82
N GLU A 3 27.36 13.35 -5.04
CA GLU A 3 26.73 14.30 -4.12
C GLU A 3 25.32 14.66 -4.62
N VAL A 4 24.38 14.81 -3.68
CA VAL A 4 23.00 15.22 -3.95
C VAL A 4 22.65 16.34 -2.98
N ALA A 5 22.25 17.50 -3.50
CA ALA A 5 21.77 18.62 -2.70
C ALA A 5 20.25 18.56 -2.57
N ILE A 6 19.74 18.58 -1.33
CA ILE A 6 18.32 18.50 -1.02
C ILE A 6 17.92 19.79 -0.31
N HIS A 7 16.85 20.42 -0.80
CA HIS A 7 16.28 21.61 -0.16
C HIS A 7 15.15 21.15 0.78
N LEU A 8 15.27 21.53 2.05
CA LEU A 8 14.28 21.29 3.09
C LEU A 8 13.98 22.64 3.74
N ASP A 9 12.72 22.92 4.04
CA ASP A 9 12.40 24.04 4.91
C ASP A 9 12.94 23.78 6.32
N ASP A 10 13.26 24.86 7.05
CA ASP A 10 13.94 24.76 8.34
C ASP A 10 13.11 24.00 9.37
N GLN A 11 11.79 24.19 9.35
CA GLN A 11 10.87 23.53 10.28
C GLN A 11 10.82 22.02 10.01
N LEU A 12 10.70 21.61 8.74
CA LEU A 12 10.75 20.20 8.33
C LEU A 12 12.08 19.57 8.67
N LYS A 13 13.19 20.26 8.38
CA LYS A 13 14.53 19.77 8.69
C LYS A 13 14.68 19.49 10.18
N GLN A 14 14.25 20.42 11.03
CA GLN A 14 14.37 20.27 12.47
C GLN A 14 13.48 19.15 13.01
N ALA A 15 12.22 19.10 12.59
CA ALA A 15 11.30 18.02 12.97
C ALA A 15 11.79 16.65 12.49
N LEU A 16 12.41 16.58 11.30
CA LEU A 16 12.97 15.36 10.75
C LEU A 16 14.18 14.88 11.57
N ILE A 17 15.10 15.79 11.93
CA ILE A 17 16.26 15.47 12.78
C ILE A 17 15.80 14.90 14.12
N GLU A 18 14.83 15.54 14.78
CA GLU A 18 14.30 15.07 16.06
C GLU A 18 13.69 13.67 15.97
N LYS A 19 12.87 13.42 14.94
CA LYS A 19 12.25 12.10 14.73
C LYS A 19 13.26 11.02 14.40
N LEU A 20 14.22 11.29 13.52
CA LEU A 20 15.22 10.31 13.12
C LEU A 20 16.19 10.00 14.26
N ALA A 21 16.50 10.97 15.12
CA ALA A 21 17.35 10.77 16.28
C ALA A 21 16.78 9.73 17.26
N VAL A 22 15.45 9.66 17.43
CA VAL A 22 14.79 8.66 18.29
C VAL A 22 15.09 7.23 17.84
N ILE A 23 15.21 7.02 16.53
CA ILE A 23 15.48 5.71 15.92
C ILE A 23 16.94 5.54 15.49
N GLY A 24 17.82 6.49 15.86
CA GLY A 24 19.26 6.44 15.58
C GLY A 24 19.63 6.59 14.11
N LEU A 25 18.79 7.24 13.29
CA LEU A 25 19.06 7.49 11.88
C LEU A 25 19.45 8.96 11.63
N SER A 26 20.30 9.16 10.63
CA SER A 26 20.56 10.47 10.03
C SER A 26 19.69 10.71 8.79
N ILE A 27 19.61 11.97 8.35
CA ILE A 27 18.90 12.33 7.11
C ILE A 27 19.50 11.59 5.90
N ASP A 28 20.82 11.47 5.84
CA ASP A 28 21.50 10.80 4.73
C ASP A 28 21.13 9.30 4.67
N GLU A 29 21.13 8.62 5.81
CA GLU A 29 20.71 7.22 5.89
C GLU A 29 19.24 7.06 5.50
N TYR A 30 18.38 7.97 5.97
CA TYR A 30 16.96 7.98 5.64
C TYR A 30 16.72 8.12 4.13
N VAL A 31 17.36 9.09 3.48
CA VAL A 31 17.24 9.32 2.03
C VAL A 31 17.75 8.13 1.22
N ASN A 32 18.88 7.54 1.63
CA ASN A 32 19.41 6.34 0.99
C ASN A 32 18.45 5.14 1.11
N LEU A 33 17.81 4.97 2.27
CA LEU A 33 16.84 3.90 2.49
C LEU A 33 15.59 4.11 1.64
N ALA A 34 15.09 5.34 1.58
CA ALA A 34 13.97 5.72 0.73
C ALA A 34 14.25 5.45 -0.77
N ALA A 35 15.44 5.80 -1.26
CA ALA A 35 15.83 5.51 -2.64
C ALA A 35 15.87 4.00 -2.93
N ARG A 36 16.40 3.20 -1.99
CA ARG A 36 16.40 1.73 -2.10
C ARG A 36 14.98 1.16 -2.08
N GLN A 37 14.12 1.67 -1.21
CA GLN A 37 12.73 1.24 -1.14
C GLN A 37 12.01 1.47 -2.47
N LEU A 38 12.20 2.63 -3.09
CA LEU A 38 11.64 2.94 -4.41
C LEU A 38 12.12 1.94 -5.47
N LEU A 39 13.42 1.63 -5.50
CA LEU A 39 13.99 0.70 -6.47
C LEU A 39 13.54 -0.75 -6.25
N VAL A 40 13.37 -1.18 -5.01
CA VAL A 40 13.00 -2.56 -4.66
C VAL A 40 11.49 -2.80 -4.79
N GLN A 41 10.68 -1.84 -4.34
CA GLN A 41 9.23 -2.02 -4.21
C GLN A 41 8.43 -1.31 -5.31
N GLY A 42 9.06 -0.42 -6.08
CA GLY A 42 8.36 0.42 -7.07
C GLY A 42 7.38 1.41 -6.43
N LYS A 43 7.45 1.62 -5.11
CA LYS A 43 6.57 2.48 -4.35
C LYS A 43 7.28 3.77 -3.97
N VAL A 44 6.56 4.89 -4.07
CA VAL A 44 7.02 6.14 -3.46
C VAL A 44 7.16 5.88 -1.95
N PRO A 45 8.29 6.25 -1.32
CA PRO A 45 8.42 6.19 0.13
C PRO A 45 7.27 7.03 0.71
N PHE A 46 6.65 6.56 1.80
CA PHE A 46 5.35 6.99 2.34
C PHE A 46 4.15 6.29 1.68
N GLU A 47 3.44 5.49 2.50
CA GLU A 47 2.04 5.19 2.20
C GLU A 47 1.27 6.51 2.19
N ILE A 48 0.55 6.78 1.10
CA ILE A 48 -0.51 7.79 1.16
C ILE A 48 -1.49 7.22 2.17
N MET A 49 -1.50 7.77 3.38
CA MET A 49 -2.54 7.49 4.36
C MET A 49 -3.83 8.10 3.85
N THR A 50 -4.42 7.50 2.80
CA THR A 50 -5.87 7.44 2.71
C THR A 50 -6.32 6.82 4.03
N GLU A 51 -7.36 7.39 4.64
CA GLU A 51 -7.98 6.89 5.87
C GLU A 51 -7.79 5.39 5.96
N ILE A 52 -7.13 4.93 7.03
CA ILE A 52 -6.88 3.51 7.33
C ILE A 52 -7.98 2.71 6.66
N ASP A 53 -7.64 1.85 5.70
CA ASP A 53 -8.60 1.03 4.95
C ASP A 53 -9.17 0.00 5.94
N VAL A 54 -9.94 0.51 6.90
CA VAL A 54 -10.69 -0.25 7.88
C VAL A 54 -11.73 -0.91 7.02
N VAL A 55 -11.45 -2.16 6.67
CA VAL A 55 -12.37 -3.07 6.00
C VAL A 55 -13.76 -2.78 6.52
N THR A 56 -14.57 -2.14 5.68
CA THR A 56 -15.93 -1.78 6.04
C THR A 56 -16.69 -3.05 6.38
N ASP A 57 -17.75 -2.97 7.19
CA ASP A 57 -18.53 -4.17 7.52
C ASP A 57 -19.09 -4.87 6.28
N THR A 58 -19.30 -4.13 5.18
CA THR A 58 -19.64 -4.70 3.88
C THR A 58 -18.52 -5.58 3.32
N THR A 59 -17.28 -5.08 3.31
CA THR A 59 -16.14 -5.85 2.81
C THR A 59 -15.84 -7.05 3.72
N ARG A 60 -15.98 -6.89 5.04
CA ARG A 60 -15.81 -7.99 6.01
C ARG A 60 -16.82 -9.12 5.74
N ARG A 61 -18.09 -8.79 5.55
CA ARG A 61 -19.15 -9.77 5.26
C ARG A 61 -18.93 -10.45 3.90
N ALA A 62 -18.49 -9.69 2.90
CA ALA A 62 -18.17 -10.25 1.58
C ALA A 62 -17.05 -11.29 1.65
N LEU A 63 -15.99 -11.04 2.43
CA LEU A 63 -14.90 -12.00 2.65
C LEU A 63 -15.39 -13.28 3.33
N VAL A 64 -16.19 -13.16 4.41
CA VAL A 64 -16.75 -14.32 5.12
C VAL A 64 -17.67 -15.15 4.22
N LEU A 65 -18.46 -14.50 3.38
CA LEU A 65 -19.33 -15.19 2.41
C LEU A 65 -18.52 -15.92 1.34
N ALA A 66 -17.46 -15.31 0.82
CA ALA A 66 -16.57 -15.94 -0.15
C ALA A 66 -15.88 -17.18 0.45
N GLU A 67 -15.37 -17.09 1.68
CA GLU A 67 -14.75 -18.21 2.38
C GLU A 67 -15.76 -19.34 2.66
N ALA A 68 -16.99 -19.00 3.06
CA ALA A 68 -18.04 -20.00 3.27
C ALA A 68 -18.45 -20.73 1.98
N LYS A 69 -18.44 -20.02 0.84
CA LYS A 69 -18.66 -20.61 -0.50
C LYS A 69 -17.53 -21.55 -0.89
N GLU A 70 -16.28 -21.13 -0.72
CA GLU A 70 -15.09 -21.94 -1.00
C GLU A 70 -15.06 -23.23 -0.18
N LEU A 71 -15.41 -23.15 1.11
CA LEU A 71 -15.52 -24.30 2.01
C LEU A 71 -16.75 -25.19 1.74
N GLY A 72 -17.61 -24.82 0.79
CA GLY A 72 -18.84 -25.55 0.46
C GLY A 72 -19.91 -25.53 1.54
N ILE A 73 -19.82 -24.59 2.50
CA ILE A 73 -20.80 -24.40 3.58
C ILE A 73 -22.08 -23.78 3.00
N VAL A 74 -21.93 -22.89 2.02
CA VAL A 74 -23.01 -22.33 1.21
C VAL A 74 -22.76 -22.58 -0.28
N PRO A 75 -23.81 -22.67 -1.12
CA PRO A 75 -23.62 -22.81 -2.57
C PRO A 75 -22.84 -21.65 -3.15
N ASP A 76 -21.86 -21.95 -4.00
CA ASP A 76 -21.15 -20.94 -4.77
C ASP A 76 -21.90 -20.66 -6.09
N ASP A 77 -22.62 -19.54 -6.12
CA ASP A 77 -23.32 -19.01 -7.29
C ASP A 77 -22.52 -17.93 -8.03
N SER A 78 -21.23 -17.82 -7.72
CA SER A 78 -20.36 -16.82 -8.34
C SER A 78 -20.12 -17.16 -9.82
N PRO A 79 -20.12 -16.15 -10.73
CA PRO A 79 -19.90 -16.40 -12.14
C PRO A 79 -18.44 -16.79 -12.41
N GLU A 80 -18.26 -17.82 -13.23
CA GLU A 80 -16.95 -18.27 -13.70
C GLU A 80 -16.70 -17.76 -15.12
N PHE A 81 -15.45 -17.35 -15.40
CA PHE A 81 -15.05 -16.83 -16.70
C PHE A 81 -13.84 -17.60 -17.22
N SER A 82 -13.93 -18.11 -18.45
CA SER A 82 -12.83 -18.81 -19.12
C SER A 82 -11.95 -17.88 -19.96
N THR A 83 -12.35 -16.62 -20.17
CA THR A 83 -11.59 -15.63 -20.96
C THR A 83 -11.64 -14.24 -20.30
N ILE A 84 -10.61 -13.44 -20.57
CA ILE A 84 -10.50 -12.07 -20.04
C ILE A 84 -11.59 -11.17 -20.63
N GLU A 85 -11.94 -11.38 -21.90
CA GLU A 85 -12.98 -10.63 -22.60
C GLU A 85 -14.35 -10.84 -21.96
N ALA A 86 -14.69 -12.09 -21.59
CA ALA A 86 -15.94 -12.40 -20.92
C ALA A 86 -16.02 -11.77 -19.52
N LEU A 87 -14.91 -11.76 -18.78
CA LEU A 87 -14.83 -11.09 -17.48
C LEU A 87 -15.05 -9.57 -17.60
N LYS A 88 -14.42 -8.91 -18.58
CA LYS A 88 -14.60 -7.46 -18.79
C LYS A 88 -16.04 -7.10 -19.10
N VAL A 89 -16.70 -7.85 -19.98
CA VAL A 89 -18.11 -7.63 -20.34
C VAL A 89 -19.05 -7.75 -19.13
N TYR A 90 -18.70 -8.59 -18.15
CA TYR A 90 -19.48 -8.71 -16.91
C TYR A 90 -19.23 -7.55 -15.94
N LEU A 91 -17.98 -7.09 -15.79
CA LEU A 91 -17.62 -6.02 -14.87
C LEU A 91 -18.07 -4.62 -15.32
N ASP A 92 -18.27 -4.42 -16.62
CA ASP A 92 -18.74 -3.16 -17.21
C ASP A 92 -20.28 -2.99 -17.19
N GLN A 93 -21.02 -3.93 -16.58
CA GLN A 93 -22.48 -3.85 -16.36
C GLN A 93 -22.82 -3.07 -15.09
#